data_AF-A0A6A4GQB2-F1
#
_entry.id   AF-A0A6A4GQB2-F1
#
_cell.length_a   1.000
_cell.length_b   1.000
_cell.length_c   1.000
_cell.angle_alpha   90.00
_cell.angle_beta   90.00
_cell.angle_gamma   90.00
#
_symmetry.space_group_name_H-M   'P 1'
#
loop_
_entity.id
_entity.type
_entity.pdbx_description
1 polymer ?
#
loop_
_entity_poly.entity_id
_entity_poly.type
_entity_poly.pdbx_seq_one_letter_code
_entity_poly.pdbx_strand_id
1 'polypeptide(L)'
;MSFLRVFSLAPTSLPKFGALCRRPFTVSAISKVDDVERKWDNAVQKSLDAVTSNLVRSAADKSAARLPEKIWEEKSNIARINYADIARVNNNPYIGRSVKVVDGNLAEAFRKLDYILFRNRVRKQLKLAERHEKKGVKRRRLESERWRRLFAHEVRKNVQLVTKIRKRGA
;
A
#
# COMPACT_ATOMS: atom_id res chain seq x y z
N MET A 1 -18.17 -39.95 20.90
CA MET A 1 -19.47 -39.32 20.58
C MET A 1 -19.20 -38.33 19.45
N SER A 2 -19.18 -38.76 18.18
CA SER A 2 -20.38 -38.87 17.32
C SER A 2 -21.13 -37.54 17.36
N PHE A 3 -21.14 -36.69 16.35
CA PHE A 3 -21.74 -36.93 15.05
C PHE A 3 -21.14 -36.03 13.95
N LEU A 4 -20.79 -36.65 12.83
CA LEU A 4 -20.66 -36.02 11.51
C LEU A 4 -22.05 -35.57 11.02
N ARG A 5 -22.16 -34.40 10.39
CA ARG A 5 -23.26 -34.10 9.46
C ARG A 5 -22.71 -33.57 8.14
N VAL A 6 -22.55 -34.53 7.25
CA VAL A 6 -22.43 -34.41 5.79
C VAL A 6 -23.73 -33.81 5.26
N PHE A 7 -23.69 -32.65 4.59
CA PHE A 7 -24.80 -32.20 3.75
C PHE A 7 -24.49 -32.57 2.30
N SER A 8 -25.05 -33.72 1.92
CA SER A 8 -25.19 -34.23 0.57
C SER A 8 -26.26 -33.41 -0.15
N LEU A 9 -25.90 -32.74 -1.25
CA LEU A 9 -26.85 -32.23 -2.24
C LEU A 9 -26.56 -32.87 -3.61
N ALA A 10 -27.24 -33.98 -3.84
CA ALA A 10 -27.79 -34.37 -5.14
C ALA A 10 -29.27 -34.70 -4.86
N PRO A 11 -30.22 -34.69 -5.81
CA PRO A 11 -30.04 -34.89 -7.25
C PRO A 11 -30.96 -34.01 -8.13
N THR A 12 -30.88 -34.14 -9.45
CA THR A 12 -32.09 -34.27 -10.29
C THR A 12 -31.67 -34.81 -11.65
N SER A 13 -31.79 -36.12 -11.78
CA SER A 13 -31.83 -36.81 -13.05
C SER A 13 -33.06 -36.35 -13.83
N LEU A 14 -32.87 -35.89 -15.06
CA LEU A 14 -33.98 -35.67 -15.99
C LEU A 14 -34.57 -37.01 -16.47
N PRO A 15 -35.89 -37.05 -16.77
CA PRO A 15 -36.63 -38.27 -17.05
C PRO A 15 -36.24 -38.92 -18.39
N LYS A 16 -36.11 -40.25 -18.37
CA LYS A 16 -36.09 -41.10 -19.57
C LYS A 16 -37.50 -41.13 -20.16
N PHE A 17 -37.76 -40.32 -21.18
CA PHE A 17 -38.96 -40.46 -22.01
C PHE A 17 -38.78 -41.62 -22.98
N GLY A 18 -39.76 -42.52 -22.94
CA GLY A 18 -39.80 -43.75 -23.71
C GLY A 18 -39.85 -43.53 -25.22
N ALA A 19 -39.32 -44.53 -25.91
CA ALA A 19 -39.49 -44.74 -27.33
C ALA A 19 -40.98 -44.85 -27.67
N LEU A 20 -41.49 -43.87 -28.42
CA LEU A 20 -42.72 -43.99 -29.19
C LEU A 20 -42.39 -43.72 -30.65
N CYS A 21 -42.60 -44.76 -31.45
CA CYS A 21 -42.45 -44.80 -32.89
C CYS A 21 -43.20 -43.63 -33.56
N ARG A 22 -42.48 -42.66 -34.10
CA ARG A 22 -43.00 -41.77 -35.14
C ARG A 22 -42.47 -42.25 -36.48
N ARG A 23 -43.42 -42.60 -37.35
CA ARG A 23 -43.23 -43.01 -38.75
C ARG A 23 -42.36 -41.98 -39.49
N PRO A 24 -41.41 -42.38 -40.34
CA PRO A 24 -40.72 -41.44 -41.20
C PRO A 24 -41.70 -40.93 -42.26
N PHE A 25 -42.28 -39.75 -42.04
CA PHE A 25 -42.75 -38.95 -43.15
C PHE A 25 -41.50 -38.42 -43.85
N THR A 26 -41.10 -39.06 -44.95
CA THR A 26 -40.09 -38.52 -45.85
C THR A 26 -40.70 -37.32 -46.57
N VAL A 27 -40.45 -36.11 -46.06
CA VAL A 27 -40.56 -34.91 -46.89
C VAL A 27 -39.25 -34.82 -47.66
N SER A 28 -39.24 -35.37 -48.87
CA SER A 28 -38.23 -34.99 -49.85
C SER A 28 -38.58 -33.59 -50.37
N ALA A 29 -37.53 -32.79 -50.58
CA ALA A 29 -37.53 -31.42 -51.10
C ALA A 29 -37.81 -30.31 -50.06
N ILE A 30 -36.72 -29.74 -49.51
CA ILE A 30 -36.28 -28.33 -49.64
C ILE A 30 -34.80 -28.31 -49.22
N SER A 31 -33.84 -28.48 -50.16
CA SER A 31 -32.40 -28.51 -49.83
C SER A 31 -31.69 -27.17 -50.00
N LYS A 32 -32.33 -26.17 -50.62
CA LYS A 32 -31.71 -24.87 -50.93
C LYS A 32 -31.89 -23.79 -49.85
N VAL A 33 -32.93 -23.88 -49.02
CA VAL A 33 -33.18 -22.90 -47.93
C VAL A 33 -32.26 -23.19 -46.75
N ASP A 34 -32.09 -24.48 -46.41
CA ASP A 34 -31.20 -24.95 -45.33
C ASP A 34 -29.72 -24.62 -45.58
N ASP A 35 -29.27 -24.63 -46.84
CA ASP A 35 -27.88 -24.31 -47.19
C ASP A 35 -27.55 -22.83 -46.98
N VAL A 36 -28.52 -21.95 -47.21
CA VAL A 36 -28.40 -20.51 -46.94
C VAL A 36 -28.35 -20.27 -45.45
N GLU A 37 -29.23 -20.91 -44.68
CA GLU A 37 -29.28 -20.81 -43.21
C GLU A 37 -27.98 -21.33 -42.58
N ARG A 38 -27.48 -22.49 -42.99
CA ARG A 38 -26.16 -23.02 -42.56
C ARG A 38 -25.01 -22.08 -42.91
N LYS A 39 -25.06 -21.39 -44.06
CA LYS A 39 -24.01 -20.43 -44.45
C LYS A 39 -24.03 -19.19 -43.56
N TRP A 40 -25.22 -18.70 -43.21
CA TRP A 40 -25.39 -17.61 -42.24
C TRP A 40 -24.92 -18.03 -40.84
N ASP A 41 -25.30 -19.22 -40.37
CA ASP A 41 -24.88 -19.76 -39.08
C ASP A 41 -23.36 -19.92 -38.98
N ASN A 42 -22.73 -20.46 -40.04
CA ASN A 42 -21.27 -20.58 -40.11
C ASN A 42 -20.56 -19.23 -40.11
N ALA A 43 -21.13 -18.22 -40.78
CA ALA A 43 -20.57 -16.87 -40.78
C ALA A 43 -20.68 -16.20 -39.41
N VAL A 44 -21.82 -16.38 -38.74
CA VAL A 44 -22.05 -15.90 -37.36
C VAL A 44 -21.09 -16.61 -36.41
N GLN A 45 -20.97 -17.94 -36.49
CA GLN A 45 -20.05 -18.71 -35.64
C GLN A 45 -18.61 -18.25 -35.81
N LYS A 46 -18.15 -18.04 -37.06
CA LYS A 46 -16.81 -17.52 -37.35
C LYS A 46 -16.57 -16.12 -36.77
N SER A 47 -17.60 -15.27 -36.78
CA SER A 47 -17.52 -13.94 -36.16
C SER A 47 -17.44 -14.01 -34.63
N LEU A 48 -18.20 -14.92 -34.01
CA LEU A 48 -18.15 -15.16 -32.56
C LEU A 48 -16.81 -15.75 -32.13
N ASP A 49 -16.25 -16.67 -32.92
CA ASP A 49 -14.92 -17.26 -32.70
C ASP A 49 -13.81 -16.21 -32.83
N ALA A 50 -13.96 -15.25 -33.75
CA ALA A 50 -13.04 -14.12 -33.88
C ALA A 50 -13.11 -13.17 -32.66
N VAL A 51 -14.31 -12.85 -32.18
CA VAL A 51 -14.50 -11.98 -31.00
C VAL A 51 -13.98 -12.66 -29.73
N THR A 52 -14.29 -13.94 -29.53
CA THR A 52 -13.81 -14.73 -28.39
C THR A 52 -12.30 -14.90 -28.41
N SER A 53 -11.69 -15.18 -29.57
CA SER A 53 -10.22 -15.27 -29.67
C SER A 53 -9.51 -13.94 -29.36
N ASN A 54 -10.09 -12.80 -29.74
CA ASN A 54 -9.56 -11.49 -29.38
C ASN A 54 -9.70 -11.21 -27.87
N LEU A 55 -10.83 -11.59 -27.26
CA LEU A 55 -11.04 -11.45 -25.83
C LEU A 55 -10.04 -12.32 -25.03
N VAL A 56 -9.83 -13.57 -25.47
CA VAL A 56 -8.86 -14.50 -24.86
C VAL A 56 -7.43 -13.98 -24.99
N ARG A 57 -7.04 -13.45 -26.15
CA ARG A 57 -5.71 -12.80 -26.34
C ARG A 57 -5.55 -11.60 -25.40
N SER A 58 -6.54 -10.70 -25.34
CA SER A 58 -6.49 -9.55 -24.42
C SER A 58 -6.45 -9.98 -22.94
N ALA A 59 -7.13 -11.07 -22.57
CA ALA A 59 -7.07 -11.63 -21.22
C ALA A 59 -5.71 -12.27 -20.93
N ALA A 60 -5.09 -12.92 -21.91
CA ALA A 60 -3.74 -13.48 -21.82
C ALA A 60 -2.66 -12.38 -21.72
N ASP A 61 -2.81 -11.27 -22.44
CA ASP A 61 -1.91 -10.12 -22.32
C ASP A 61 -2.01 -9.47 -20.94
N LYS A 62 -3.24 -9.37 -20.40
CA LYS A 62 -3.50 -8.89 -19.04
C LYS A 62 -2.97 -9.83 -17.96
N SER A 63 -3.02 -11.14 -18.18
CA SER A 63 -2.47 -12.14 -17.24
C SER A 63 -0.93 -12.19 -17.32
N ALA A 64 -0.35 -12.01 -18.50
CA ALA A 64 1.09 -11.86 -18.70
C ALA A 64 1.64 -10.59 -18.01
N ALA A 65 0.89 -9.48 -18.02
CA ALA A 65 1.22 -8.29 -17.24
C ALA A 65 1.17 -8.52 -15.71
N ARG A 66 0.44 -9.55 -15.25
CA ARG A 66 0.37 -9.95 -13.84
C ARG A 66 1.38 -11.02 -13.45
N LEU A 67 2.30 -11.39 -14.35
CA LEU A 67 3.39 -12.29 -14.00
C LEU A 67 4.19 -11.67 -12.84
N PRO A 68 4.54 -12.45 -11.80
CA PRO A 68 5.32 -11.94 -10.66
C PRO A 68 6.58 -11.17 -11.09
N GLU A 69 7.23 -11.65 -12.15
CA GLU A 69 8.43 -11.02 -12.72
C GLU A 69 8.17 -9.61 -13.25
N LYS A 70 7.06 -9.39 -13.97
CA LYS A 70 6.71 -8.07 -14.50
C LYS A 70 6.32 -7.10 -13.39
N ILE A 71 5.63 -7.59 -12.37
CA ILE A 71 5.30 -6.80 -11.18
C ILE A 71 6.59 -6.41 -10.42
N TRP A 72 7.57 -7.31 -10.34
CA TRP A 72 8.85 -7.03 -9.70
C TRP A 72 9.72 -6.07 -10.51
N GLU A 73 9.78 -6.23 -11.83
CA GLU A 73 10.49 -5.33 -12.74
C GLU A 73 9.93 -3.90 -12.64
N GLU A 74 8.60 -3.75 -12.63
CA GLU A 74 7.93 -2.47 -12.45
C GLU A 74 8.21 -1.86 -11.08
N LYS A 75 8.04 -2.64 -9.99
CA LYS A 75 8.33 -2.17 -8.62
C LYS A 75 9.81 -1.80 -8.43
N SER A 76 10.72 -2.57 -9.03
CA SER A 76 12.16 -2.30 -9.00
C SER A 76 12.49 -1.00 -9.74
N ASN A 77 11.90 -0.77 -10.91
CA ASN A 77 12.07 0.47 -11.66
C ASN A 77 11.50 1.69 -10.91
N ILE A 78 10.30 1.56 -10.32
CA ILE A 78 9.71 2.59 -9.47
C ILE A 78 10.60 2.89 -8.27
N ALA A 79 11.11 1.85 -7.58
CA ALA A 79 12.04 2.00 -6.47
C ALA A 79 13.32 2.71 -6.91
N ARG A 80 13.93 2.30 -8.03
CA ARG A 80 15.15 2.92 -8.58
C ARG A 80 14.95 4.41 -8.88
N ILE A 81 13.82 4.79 -9.49
CA ILE A 81 13.47 6.20 -9.75
C ILE A 81 13.30 6.96 -8.44
N ASN A 82 12.51 6.42 -7.51
CA ASN A 82 12.29 7.02 -6.19
C ASN A 82 13.60 7.21 -5.41
N TYR A 83 14.49 6.22 -5.39
CA TYR A 83 15.78 6.31 -4.69
C TYR A 83 16.76 7.25 -5.37
N ALA A 84 16.77 7.33 -6.71
CA ALA A 84 17.58 8.28 -7.46
C ALA A 84 17.15 9.74 -7.17
N ASP A 85 15.84 9.99 -7.10
CA ASP A 85 15.28 11.29 -6.76
C ASP A 85 15.51 11.63 -5.28
N ILE A 86 15.36 10.66 -4.37
CA ILE A 86 15.71 10.84 -2.97
C ILE A 86 17.19 11.20 -2.83
N ALA A 87 18.13 10.51 -3.48
CA ALA A 87 19.56 10.85 -3.37
C ALA A 87 19.89 12.27 -3.87
N ARG A 88 19.20 12.77 -4.91
CA ARG A 88 19.36 14.14 -5.42
C ARG A 88 18.71 15.21 -4.54
N VAL A 89 17.55 14.92 -3.94
CA VAL A 89 16.81 15.84 -3.06
C VAL A 89 17.34 15.81 -1.61
N ASN A 90 17.98 14.71 -1.19
CA ASN A 90 18.29 14.41 0.22
C ASN A 90 19.68 14.89 0.72
N ASN A 91 20.47 15.57 -0.11
CA ASN A 91 21.80 16.07 0.30
C ASN A 91 21.79 17.52 0.81
N ASN A 92 20.62 18.13 0.95
CA ASN A 92 20.53 19.51 1.39
C ASN A 92 20.55 19.61 2.94
N PRO A 93 21.50 20.35 3.56
CA PRO A 93 21.56 20.53 5.02
C PRO A 93 20.29 21.16 5.64
N TYR A 94 19.39 21.72 4.82
CA TYR A 94 18.14 22.36 5.21
C TYR A 94 16.91 21.44 5.24
N ILE A 95 16.99 20.19 4.76
CA ILE A 95 15.82 19.29 4.66
C ILE A 95 15.10 19.14 5.99
N GLY A 96 15.84 18.81 7.05
CA GLY A 96 15.31 18.66 8.41
C GLY A 96 14.99 19.98 9.14
N ARG A 97 15.11 21.12 8.46
CA ARG A 97 14.86 22.48 8.97
C ARG A 97 13.94 23.27 8.04
N SER A 98 13.26 22.59 7.12
CA SER A 98 12.29 23.18 6.21
C SER A 98 10.88 22.84 6.68
N VAL A 99 9.96 23.80 6.61
CA VAL A 99 8.55 23.61 6.95
C VAL A 99 7.72 24.16 5.81
N LYS A 100 6.82 23.34 5.26
CA LYS A 100 5.87 23.78 4.25
C LYS A 100 4.80 24.66 4.91
N VAL A 101 4.50 25.78 4.28
CA VAL A 101 3.39 26.65 4.68
C VAL A 101 2.11 26.02 4.14
N VAL A 102 1.14 25.79 5.02
CA VAL A 102 -0.18 25.24 4.68
C VAL A 102 -1.19 26.38 4.84
N ASP A 103 -2.10 26.52 3.87
CA ASP A 103 -3.20 27.49 3.88
C ASP A 103 -2.76 28.96 4.08
N GLY A 104 -1.53 29.30 3.65
CA GLY A 104 -0.97 30.64 3.81
C GLY A 104 -0.69 31.05 5.27
N ASN A 105 -0.87 30.14 6.25
CA ASN A 105 -0.64 30.45 7.66
C ASN A 105 0.85 30.44 8.01
N LEU A 106 1.50 31.58 7.78
CA LEU A 106 2.92 31.78 8.07
C LEU A 106 3.24 31.71 9.56
N ALA A 107 2.37 32.22 10.42
CA ALA A 107 2.60 32.28 11.86
C ALA A 107 2.76 30.86 12.46
N GLU A 108 1.91 29.94 12.05
CA GLU A 108 2.00 28.54 12.47
C GLU A 108 3.24 27.84 11.91
N ALA A 109 3.57 28.10 10.64
CA ALA A 109 4.77 27.57 10.01
C ALA A 109 6.05 28.03 10.73
N PHE A 110 6.13 29.30 11.13
CA PHE A 110 7.26 29.82 11.91
C PHE A 110 7.35 29.20 13.30
N ARG A 111 6.23 29.03 14.02
CA ARG A 111 6.23 28.35 15.33
C ARG A 111 6.71 26.89 15.22
N LYS A 112 6.26 26.18 14.18
CA LYS A 112 6.70 24.81 13.87
C LYS A 112 8.21 24.79 13.58
N LEU A 113 8.69 25.72 12.76
CA LEU A 113 10.11 25.84 12.46
C LEU A 113 10.94 26.13 13.72
N ASP A 114 10.51 27.05 14.57
CA ASP A 114 11.16 27.38 15.84
C ASP A 114 11.27 26.16 16.76
N TYR A 115 10.19 25.37 16.87
CA TYR A 115 10.20 24.13 17.63
C TYR A 115 11.21 23.11 17.08
N ILE A 116 11.28 22.96 15.76
CA ILE A 116 12.24 22.06 15.09
C ILE A 116 13.68 22.51 15.40
N LEU A 117 13.97 23.80 15.28
CA LEU A 117 15.30 24.36 15.59
C LEU A 117 15.67 24.19 17.07
N PHE A 118 14.69 24.31 17.98
CA PHE A 118 14.87 24.08 19.41
C PHE A 118 15.18 22.62 19.73
N ARG A 119 14.39 21.68 19.19
CA ARG A 119 14.59 20.22 19.37
C ARG A 119 15.96 19.78 18.88
N ASN A 120 16.37 20.28 17.71
CA ASN A 120 17.68 19.99 17.11
C ASN A 120 18.84 20.78 17.76
N ARG A 121 18.54 21.68 18.71
CA ARG A 121 19.51 22.53 19.44
C ARG A 121 20.39 23.42 18.55
N VAL A 122 19.91 23.80 17.36
CA VAL A 122 20.69 24.56 16.36
C VAL A 122 21.14 25.90 16.92
N ARG A 123 20.24 26.67 17.54
CA ARG A 123 20.56 27.97 18.14
C ARG A 123 21.61 27.88 19.25
N LYS A 124 21.51 26.85 20.11
CA LYS A 124 22.49 26.61 21.18
C LYS A 124 23.86 26.28 20.58
N GLN A 125 23.90 25.45 19.55
CA GLN A 125 25.15 25.07 18.87
C GLN A 125 25.79 26.28 18.19
N LEU A 126 25.02 27.11 17.48
CA LEU A 126 25.52 28.34 16.88
C LEU A 126 26.19 29.23 17.93
N LYS A 127 25.51 29.51 19.04
CA LYS A 127 26.07 30.32 20.13
C LYS A 127 27.34 29.73 20.77
N LEU A 128 27.44 28.40 20.84
CA LEU A 128 28.64 27.72 21.32
C LEU A 128 29.77 27.69 20.29
N ALA A 129 29.44 27.75 19.00
CA ALA A 129 30.39 27.72 17.89
C ALA A 129 30.93 29.10 17.54
N GLU A 130 30.24 30.19 17.91
CA GLU A 130 30.69 31.58 17.72
C GLU A 130 32.13 31.83 18.22
N ARG A 131 32.55 31.14 19.28
CA ARG A 131 33.91 31.23 19.82
C ARG A 131 34.47 29.84 20.13
N HIS A 132 35.79 29.68 19.97
CA HIS A 132 36.46 28.44 20.32
C HIS A 132 36.41 28.17 21.83
N GLU A 133 35.76 27.07 22.22
CA GLU A 133 35.81 26.54 23.58
C GLU A 133 36.97 25.54 23.72
N LYS A 134 37.90 25.80 24.65
CA LYS A 134 39.01 24.87 24.96
C LYS A 134 38.47 23.48 25.33
N LYS A 135 39.15 22.41 24.90
CA LYS A 135 38.74 21.01 25.12
C LYS A 135 38.44 20.67 26.59
N GLY A 136 39.27 21.13 27.52
CA GLY A 136 39.08 20.89 28.95
C GLY A 136 37.82 21.57 29.52
N VAL A 137 37.58 22.81 29.11
CA VAL A 137 36.38 23.58 29.50
C VAL A 137 35.12 22.90 28.96
N LYS A 138 35.16 22.46 27.70
CA LYS A 138 34.07 21.70 27.06
C LYS A 138 33.71 20.43 27.83
N ARG A 139 34.71 19.66 28.28
CA ARG A 139 34.50 18.42 29.06
C ARG A 139 33.79 18.72 30.38
N ARG A 140 34.31 19.67 31.17
CA ARG A 140 33.70 20.09 32.45
C ARG A 140 32.26 20.57 32.25
N ARG A 141 32.01 21.40 31.23
CA ARG A 141 30.66 21.85 30.91
C ARG A 141 29.72 20.70 30.60
N LEU A 142 30.13 19.75 29.74
CA LEU A 142 29.29 18.61 29.36
C LEU A 142 28.97 17.71 30.55
N GLU A 143 29.92 17.50 31.45
CA GLU A 143 29.74 16.77 32.69
C GLU A 143 28.74 17.47 33.62
N SER A 144 28.91 18.77 33.89
CA SER A 144 27.96 19.54 34.70
C SER A 144 26.58 19.65 34.07
N GLU A 145 26.47 19.72 32.73
CA GLU A 145 25.19 19.66 32.03
C GLU A 145 24.53 18.28 32.18
N ARG A 146 25.29 17.19 32.08
CA ARG A 146 24.78 15.83 32.24
C ARG A 146 24.27 15.63 33.66
N TRP A 147 25.05 16.02 34.67
CA TRP A 147 24.68 15.89 36.07
C TRP A 147 23.40 16.67 36.39
N ARG A 148 23.29 17.94 35.96
CA ARG A 148 22.06 18.74 36.16
C ARG A 148 20.82 18.11 35.52
N ARG A 149 20.97 17.48 34.34
CA ARG A 149 19.86 16.77 33.67
C ARG A 149 19.43 15.54 34.47
N LEU A 150 20.39 14.74 34.93
CA LEU A 150 20.12 13.54 35.73
C LEU A 150 19.50 13.92 37.08
N PHE A 151 20.08 14.90 37.77
CA PHE A 151 19.55 15.40 39.04
C PHE A 151 18.10 15.88 38.89
N ALA A 152 17.82 16.72 37.88
CA ALA A 152 16.46 17.19 37.63
C ALA A 152 15.49 16.05 37.25
N HIS A 153 15.97 14.99 36.60
CA HIS A 153 15.17 13.82 36.28
C HIS A 153 14.82 13.00 37.54
N GLU A 154 15.80 12.74 38.40
CA GLU A 154 15.57 12.00 39.65
C GLU A 154 14.68 12.80 40.61
N VAL A 155 14.89 14.12 40.74
CA VAL A 155 13.98 14.99 41.49
C VAL A 155 12.54 14.91 40.96
N ARG A 156 12.35 14.97 39.62
CA ARG A 156 11.01 14.84 39.02
C ARG A 156 10.36 13.49 39.34
N LYS A 157 11.10 12.38 39.27
CA LYS A 157 10.58 11.05 39.62
C LYS A 157 10.13 10.98 41.07
N ASN A 158 10.93 11.51 41.99
CA ASN A 158 10.61 11.52 43.41
C ASN A 158 9.36 12.37 43.68
N VAL A 159 9.27 13.56 43.10
CA VAL A 159 8.07 14.42 43.22
C VAL A 159 6.83 13.76 42.62
N GLN A 160 6.96 13.09 41.47
CA GLN A 160 5.87 12.34 40.86
C GLN A 160 5.41 11.18 41.76
N LEU A 161 6.33 10.48 42.42
CA LEU A 161 5.99 9.41 43.36
C LEU A 161 5.22 9.97 44.57
N VAL A 162 5.72 11.02 45.21
CA VAL A 162 5.05 11.69 46.33
C VAL A 162 3.66 12.19 45.92
N THR A 163 3.54 12.78 44.73
CA THR A 163 2.25 13.22 44.19
C THR A 163 1.28 12.06 44.00
N LYS A 164 1.76 10.90 43.54
CA LYS A 164 0.94 9.67 43.42
C LYS A 164 0.49 9.14 44.77
N ILE A 165 1.37 9.12 45.78
CA ILE A 165 1.04 8.70 47.15
C ILE A 165 -0.06 9.60 47.72
N ARG A 166 0.13 10.93 47.65
CA ARG A 166 -0.86 11.91 48.10
C ARG A 166 -2.21 11.77 47.40
N LYS A 167 -2.21 11.50 46.08
CA LYS A 167 -3.45 11.26 45.31
C LYS A 167 -4.19 10.00 45.73
N ARG A 168 -3.50 9.01 46.32
CA ARG A 168 -4.11 7.77 46.83
C ARG A 168 -4.72 7.94 48.22
N GLY A 169 -4.47 9.06 48.91
CA GLY A 169 -5.07 9.37 50.21
C GLY A 169 -4.25 8.93 51.43
N ALA A 170 -2.92 8.80 51.28
CA ALA A 170 -2.00 8.81 52.42
C ALA A 170 -1.61 10.24 52.79
#